data_AF-A0A1C4UDR3-F1
#
_entry.id   AF-A0A1C4UDR3-F1
#
_cell.length_a   1.000
_cell.length_b   1.000
_cell.length_c   1.000
_cell.angle_alpha   90.00
_cell.angle_beta   90.00
_cell.angle_gamma   90.00
#
_symmetry.space_group_name_H-M   'P 1'
#
loop_
_entity.id
_entity.type
_entity.pdbx_description
1 polymer ?
#
loop_
_entity_poly.entity_id
_entity_poly.type
_entity_poly.pdbx_seq_one_letter_code
_entity_poly.pdbx_strand_id
1 'polypeptide(L)'
;MPRDPYDAVLCALLARQLDTWLTGALRRSRRVTIALAYAGPVGGTVEAALGALTDAADRVRGCRVTVVVVGVDPDLPARLAAVTSLPADVAVYPVPGAPDRLPVALKAAGAAGAPTLTVLDDPAGVVWGGPAAPFLTAAGAGRPADLLLAVPAGADGPAALHRAGFPLVTGVEISPADDEPARLLALGTGSDRNLEAGKEAIWQVGATAGLRYRDLDGVPRDLTAAPDADRLGALLVAELTRSGPRTVTELRRHVLTATPYRATDAVRALTLLLDAGTVTREPADGRLGGDVLIHPAAGSRRAAESRPTGESSVAGSAGGARSDA
;
A
#
# COMPACT_ATOMS: atom_id res chain seq x y z
N MET A 1 12.34 -26.87 -7.35
CA MET A 1 12.63 -25.56 -7.97
C MET A 1 12.71 -24.55 -6.84
N PRO A 2 13.77 -23.73 -6.74
CA PRO A 2 13.76 -22.61 -5.81
C PRO A 2 12.56 -21.74 -6.14
N ARG A 3 11.69 -21.45 -5.15
CA ARG A 3 10.65 -20.43 -5.32
C ARG A 3 11.35 -19.12 -5.63
N ASP A 4 10.87 -18.40 -6.63
CA ASP A 4 11.28 -17.00 -6.86
C ASP A 4 11.14 -16.26 -5.50
N PRO A 5 12.20 -15.62 -4.98
CA PRO A 5 12.13 -14.84 -3.75
C PRO A 5 10.97 -13.82 -3.76
N TYR A 6 10.63 -13.30 -4.94
CA TYR A 6 9.46 -12.46 -5.13
C TYR A 6 8.16 -13.18 -4.77
N ASP A 7 7.96 -14.39 -5.30
CA ASP A 7 6.73 -15.15 -5.08
C ASP A 7 6.56 -15.48 -3.60
N ALA A 8 7.66 -15.80 -2.90
CA ALA A 8 7.64 -16.03 -1.46
C ALA A 8 7.19 -14.77 -0.69
N VAL A 9 7.72 -13.60 -1.06
CA VAL A 9 7.33 -12.31 -0.46
C VAL A 9 5.87 -11.97 -0.75
N LEU A 10 5.43 -12.09 -1.99
CA LEU A 10 4.05 -11.81 -2.39
C LEU A 10 3.07 -12.74 -1.65
N CYS A 11 3.36 -14.04 -1.59
CA CYS A 11 2.56 -15.01 -0.85
C CYS A 11 2.47 -14.66 0.63
N ALA A 12 3.58 -14.28 1.26
CA ALA A 12 3.60 -13.90 2.67
C ALA A 12 2.81 -12.60 2.96
N LEU A 13 2.94 -11.59 2.08
CA LEU A 13 2.19 -10.34 2.18
C LEU A 13 0.69 -10.58 1.96
N LEU A 14 0.31 -11.37 0.96
CA LEU A 14 -1.07 -11.72 0.68
C LEU A 14 -1.70 -12.47 1.84
N ALA A 15 -1.04 -13.50 2.40
CA ALA A 15 -1.58 -14.27 3.52
C ALA A 15 -1.87 -13.38 4.73
N ARG A 16 -0.94 -12.47 5.08
CA ARG A 16 -1.11 -11.51 6.19
C ARG A 16 -2.23 -10.49 5.91
N GLN A 17 -2.28 -9.97 4.69
CA GLN A 17 -3.32 -9.02 4.29
C GLN A 17 -4.71 -9.69 4.30
N LEU A 18 -4.80 -10.92 3.79
CA LEU A 18 -6.03 -11.72 3.78
C LEU A 18 -6.52 -11.95 5.20
N ASP A 19 -5.67 -12.39 6.13
CA ASP A 19 -6.07 -12.65 7.52
C ASP A 19 -6.67 -11.40 8.19
N THR A 20 -6.01 -10.26 8.04
CA THR A 20 -6.48 -8.97 8.58
C THR A 20 -7.81 -8.56 7.93
N TRP A 21 -7.86 -8.58 6.59
CA TRP A 21 -9.03 -8.18 5.84
C TRP A 21 -10.23 -9.08 6.17
N LEU A 22 -10.03 -10.40 6.18
CA LEU A 22 -11.08 -11.40 6.44
C LEU A 22 -11.69 -11.20 7.83
N THR A 23 -10.86 -10.95 8.84
CA THR A 23 -11.31 -10.62 10.20
C THR A 23 -12.21 -9.38 10.22
N GLY A 24 -11.86 -8.33 9.47
CA GLY A 24 -12.66 -7.12 9.36
C GLY A 24 -13.92 -7.27 8.49
N ALA A 25 -13.85 -8.10 7.46
CA ALA A 25 -14.91 -8.34 6.49
C ALA A 25 -16.05 -9.20 7.09
N LEU A 26 -15.70 -10.29 7.77
CA LEU A 26 -16.68 -11.21 8.36
C LEU A 26 -17.45 -10.60 9.55
N ARG A 27 -16.88 -9.59 10.21
CA ARG A 27 -17.60 -8.79 11.21
C ARG A 27 -18.70 -7.92 10.60
N ARG A 28 -18.59 -7.57 9.31
CA ARG A 28 -19.54 -6.68 8.61
C ARG A 28 -20.54 -7.44 7.76
N SER A 29 -20.15 -8.59 7.23
CA SER A 29 -20.98 -9.36 6.31
C SER A 29 -20.76 -10.85 6.50
N ARG A 30 -21.84 -11.63 6.41
CA ARG A 30 -21.77 -13.10 6.32
C ARG A 30 -21.38 -13.58 4.93
N ARG A 31 -21.22 -12.68 3.97
CA ARG A 31 -20.85 -12.99 2.59
C ARG A 31 -19.67 -12.12 2.17
N VAL A 32 -18.60 -12.74 1.69
CA VAL A 32 -17.40 -12.04 1.24
C VAL A 32 -16.89 -12.63 -0.08
N THR A 33 -16.19 -11.83 -0.87
CA THR A 33 -15.63 -12.28 -2.14
C THR A 33 -14.13 -11.98 -2.21
N ILE A 34 -13.35 -12.97 -2.63
CA ILE A 34 -11.93 -12.85 -2.91
C ILE A 34 -11.76 -13.11 -4.41
N ALA A 35 -11.18 -12.16 -5.13
CA ALA A 35 -10.93 -12.29 -6.55
C ALA A 35 -9.43 -12.28 -6.83
N LEU A 36 -8.92 -13.33 -7.44
CA LEU A 36 -7.51 -13.50 -7.76
C LEU A 36 -7.37 -13.49 -9.27
N ALA A 37 -6.87 -12.39 -9.84
CA ALA A 37 -6.45 -12.34 -11.23
C ALA A 37 -4.97 -12.66 -11.29
N TYR A 38 -4.66 -13.86 -11.78
CA TYR A 38 -3.32 -14.45 -11.76
C TYR A 38 -2.74 -14.79 -13.14
N ALA A 39 -1.59 -14.21 -13.46
CA ALA A 39 -0.85 -14.39 -14.73
C ALA A 39 0.32 -15.38 -14.62
N GLY A 40 0.74 -15.72 -13.39
CA GLY A 40 1.99 -16.41 -13.11
C GLY A 40 1.98 -17.93 -13.38
N PRO A 41 3.13 -18.61 -13.16
CA PRO A 41 3.27 -20.06 -13.24
C PRO A 41 2.92 -20.76 -11.91
N VAL A 42 2.29 -21.94 -11.99
CA VAL A 42 1.84 -22.82 -10.89
C VAL A 42 2.54 -22.67 -9.52
N GLY A 43 1.78 -22.50 -8.43
CA GLY A 43 2.26 -22.72 -7.05
C GLY A 43 2.56 -21.49 -6.17
N GLY A 44 2.00 -20.32 -6.52
CA GLY A 44 2.24 -19.05 -5.82
C GLY A 44 1.01 -18.50 -5.09
N THR A 45 0.50 -17.39 -5.61
CA THR A 45 -0.48 -16.50 -4.97
C THR A 45 -1.84 -17.14 -4.69
N VAL A 46 -2.31 -18.00 -5.59
CA VAL A 46 -3.61 -18.68 -5.46
C VAL A 46 -3.57 -19.70 -4.32
N GLU A 47 -2.57 -20.58 -4.31
CA GLU A 47 -2.37 -21.55 -3.24
C GLU A 47 -2.15 -20.89 -1.88
N ALA A 48 -1.39 -19.79 -1.83
CA ALA A 48 -1.20 -19.03 -0.59
C ALA A 48 -2.52 -18.49 -0.04
N ALA A 49 -3.40 -17.96 -0.90
CA ALA A 49 -4.72 -17.49 -0.49
C ALA A 49 -5.61 -18.63 0.02
N LEU A 50 -5.62 -19.78 -0.67
CA LEU A 50 -6.41 -20.94 -0.27
C LEU A 50 -5.89 -21.58 1.03
N GLY A 51 -4.57 -21.63 1.21
CA GLY A 51 -3.92 -22.05 2.46
C GLY A 51 -4.35 -21.16 3.63
N ALA A 52 -4.28 -19.84 3.47
CA ALA A 52 -4.71 -18.90 4.50
C ALA A 52 -6.23 -18.98 4.82
N LEU A 53 -7.08 -19.38 3.86
CA LEU A 53 -8.50 -19.70 4.13
C LEU A 53 -8.67 -21.01 4.89
N THR A 54 -7.82 -22.00 4.64
CA THR A 54 -7.80 -23.27 5.39
C THR A 54 -7.42 -23.01 6.85
N ASP A 55 -6.40 -22.18 7.09
CA ASP A 55 -5.98 -21.77 8.43
C ASP A 55 -7.08 -20.96 9.17
N ALA A 56 -7.97 -20.31 8.42
CA ALA A 56 -9.10 -19.54 8.95
C ALA A 56 -10.42 -20.32 9.04
N ALA A 57 -10.40 -21.67 8.96
CA ALA A 57 -11.60 -22.52 8.89
C ALA A 57 -12.66 -22.21 9.96
N ASP A 58 -12.25 -22.06 11.22
CA ASP A 58 -13.18 -21.76 12.32
C ASP A 58 -13.80 -20.37 12.21
N ARG A 59 -13.08 -19.41 11.61
CA ARG A 59 -13.54 -18.03 11.44
C ARG A 59 -14.56 -17.92 10.30
N VAL A 60 -14.39 -18.70 9.24
CA VAL A 60 -15.29 -18.69 8.07
C VAL A 60 -16.55 -19.52 8.29
N ARG A 61 -16.63 -20.28 9.39
CA ARG A 61 -17.78 -21.14 9.70
C ARG A 61 -19.09 -20.36 9.68
N GLY A 62 -20.06 -20.83 8.89
CA GLY A 62 -21.37 -20.20 8.75
C GLY A 62 -21.35 -18.87 7.97
N CYS A 63 -20.30 -18.62 7.20
CA CYS A 63 -20.17 -17.47 6.31
C CYS A 63 -19.99 -17.95 4.87
N ARG A 64 -20.61 -17.28 3.90
CA ARG A 64 -20.38 -17.57 2.48
C ARG A 64 -19.11 -16.87 2.00
N VAL A 65 -18.03 -17.63 1.84
CA VAL A 65 -16.79 -17.15 1.24
C VAL A 65 -16.74 -17.60 -0.21
N THR A 66 -16.67 -16.65 -1.15
CA THR A 66 -16.56 -16.95 -2.58
C THR A 66 -15.19 -16.52 -3.10
N VAL A 67 -14.43 -17.46 -3.61
CA VAL A 67 -13.13 -17.22 -4.26
C VAL A 67 -13.33 -17.36 -5.77
N VAL A 68 -12.97 -16.33 -6.52
CA VAL A 68 -12.94 -16.37 -7.99
C VAL A 68 -11.50 -16.27 -8.44
N VAL A 69 -11.06 -17.23 -9.25
CA VAL A 69 -9.69 -17.24 -9.79
C VAL A 69 -9.76 -17.03 -11.29
N VAL A 70 -9.33 -15.86 -11.75
CA VAL A 70 -9.24 -15.50 -13.16
C VAL A 70 -7.81 -15.75 -13.64
N GLY A 71 -7.62 -16.57 -14.67
CA GLY A 71 -6.29 -16.88 -15.18
C GLY A 71 -6.33 -17.55 -16.54
N VAL A 72 -5.20 -17.48 -17.25
CA VAL A 72 -5.02 -18.05 -18.61
C VAL A 72 -4.50 -19.48 -18.59
N ASP A 73 -4.13 -20.01 -17.42
CA ASP A 73 -3.65 -21.38 -17.25
C ASP A 73 -4.78 -22.40 -17.54
N PRO A 74 -4.63 -23.26 -18.56
CA PRO A 74 -5.65 -24.26 -18.91
C PRO A 74 -5.82 -25.33 -17.83
N ASP A 75 -4.79 -25.61 -17.02
CA ASP A 75 -4.82 -26.63 -15.97
C ASP A 75 -5.34 -26.08 -14.63
N LEU A 76 -5.68 -24.78 -14.58
CA LEU A 76 -6.18 -24.12 -13.38
C LEU A 76 -7.36 -24.86 -12.72
N PRO A 77 -8.41 -25.31 -13.44
CA PRO A 77 -9.51 -26.04 -12.82
C PRO A 77 -9.06 -27.34 -12.14
N ALA A 78 -8.16 -28.10 -12.78
CA ALA A 78 -7.66 -29.36 -12.24
C ALA A 78 -6.80 -29.13 -11.00
N ARG A 79 -5.94 -28.09 -11.00
CA ARG A 79 -5.14 -27.69 -9.85
C ARG A 79 -5.99 -27.27 -8.66
N LEU A 80 -7.02 -26.45 -8.90
CA LEU A 80 -7.93 -26.03 -7.84
C LEU A 80 -8.74 -27.21 -7.28
N ALA A 81 -9.16 -28.15 -8.13
CA ALA A 81 -9.84 -29.36 -7.70
C ALA A 81 -8.97 -30.28 -6.82
N ALA A 82 -7.64 -30.20 -6.95
CA ALA A 82 -6.72 -30.95 -6.10
C ALA A 82 -6.62 -30.38 -4.66
N VAL A 83 -7.12 -29.16 -4.41
CA VAL A 83 -7.16 -28.56 -3.07
C VAL A 83 -8.37 -29.12 -2.31
N THR A 84 -8.15 -30.13 -1.47
CA THR A 84 -9.23 -30.88 -0.79
C THR A 84 -9.51 -30.44 0.65
N SER A 85 -8.66 -29.61 1.24
CA SER A 85 -8.75 -29.19 2.66
C SER A 85 -9.59 -27.94 2.90
N LEU A 86 -10.29 -27.42 1.89
CA LEU A 86 -11.04 -26.18 2.03
C LEU A 86 -12.25 -26.35 2.97
N PRO A 87 -12.56 -25.33 3.81
CA PRO A 87 -13.79 -25.32 4.60
C PRO A 87 -15.03 -25.39 3.71
N ALA A 88 -16.09 -26.06 4.17
CA ALA A 88 -17.35 -26.22 3.41
C ALA A 88 -18.02 -24.88 3.04
N ASP A 89 -17.73 -23.84 3.82
CA ASP A 89 -18.18 -22.46 3.66
C ASP A 89 -17.46 -21.69 2.54
N VAL A 90 -16.38 -22.26 1.98
CA VAL A 90 -15.55 -21.68 0.92
C VAL A 90 -15.89 -22.34 -0.42
N ALA A 91 -16.38 -21.54 -1.37
CA ALA A 91 -16.60 -21.95 -2.75
C ALA A 91 -15.56 -21.31 -3.66
N VAL A 92 -14.88 -22.11 -4.49
CA VAL A 92 -13.84 -21.66 -5.43
C VAL A 92 -14.33 -21.83 -6.87
N TYR A 93 -14.20 -20.77 -7.68
CA TYR A 93 -14.64 -20.75 -9.06
C TYR A 93 -13.49 -20.35 -9.99
N PRO A 94 -12.94 -21.28 -10.81
CA PRO A 94 -12.04 -20.93 -11.89
C PRO A 94 -12.79 -20.20 -13.00
N VAL A 95 -12.21 -19.12 -13.51
CA VAL A 95 -12.70 -18.34 -14.65
C VAL A 95 -11.57 -18.24 -15.68
N PRO A 96 -11.58 -19.08 -16.73
CA PRO A 96 -10.56 -19.03 -17.76
C PRO A 96 -10.55 -17.68 -18.49
N GLY A 97 -9.37 -17.10 -18.68
CA GLY A 97 -9.16 -15.92 -19.50
C GLY A 97 -8.39 -14.79 -18.80
N ALA A 98 -8.45 -13.61 -19.42
CA ALA A 98 -7.75 -12.42 -18.97
C ALA A 98 -8.54 -11.64 -17.88
N PRO A 99 -7.90 -10.68 -17.19
CA PRO A 99 -8.51 -9.93 -16.09
C PRO A 99 -9.70 -9.06 -16.49
N ASP A 100 -9.91 -8.83 -17.78
CA ASP A 100 -11.11 -8.19 -18.34
C ASP A 100 -12.41 -8.96 -18.03
N ARG A 101 -12.30 -10.24 -17.65
CA ARG A 101 -13.41 -11.06 -17.15
C ARG A 101 -13.80 -10.74 -15.70
N LEU A 102 -12.96 -10.04 -14.94
CA LEU A 102 -13.22 -9.71 -13.53
C LEU A 102 -14.61 -9.09 -13.28
N PRO A 103 -15.09 -8.09 -14.05
CA PRO A 103 -16.40 -7.50 -13.82
C PRO A 103 -17.54 -8.52 -13.91
N VAL A 104 -17.48 -9.42 -14.90
CA VAL A 104 -18.48 -10.49 -15.08
C VAL A 104 -18.37 -11.53 -13.97
N ALA A 105 -17.14 -11.91 -13.62
CA ALA A 105 -16.84 -12.88 -12.58
C ALA A 105 -17.34 -12.41 -11.20
N LEU A 106 -17.07 -11.15 -10.84
CA LEU A 106 -17.56 -10.53 -9.60
C LEU A 106 -19.08 -10.44 -9.57
N LYS A 107 -19.71 -10.10 -10.70
CA LYS A 107 -21.18 -10.08 -10.81
C LYS A 107 -21.77 -11.47 -10.60
N ALA A 108 -21.19 -12.50 -11.24
CA ALA A 108 -21.64 -13.89 -11.10
C ALA A 108 -21.42 -14.45 -9.69
N ALA A 109 -20.33 -14.06 -9.02
CA ALA A 109 -20.07 -14.35 -7.61
C ALA A 109 -21.01 -13.59 -6.64
N GLY A 110 -21.82 -12.68 -7.16
CA GLY A 110 -22.73 -11.84 -6.39
C GLY A 110 -22.03 -10.78 -5.55
N ALA A 111 -20.76 -10.43 -5.82
CA ALA A 111 -19.90 -9.58 -4.98
C ALA A 111 -20.48 -8.18 -4.66
N ALA A 112 -21.48 -7.73 -5.40
CA ALA A 112 -22.18 -6.47 -5.17
C ALA A 112 -22.61 -6.30 -3.71
N GLY A 113 -22.24 -5.15 -3.14
CA GLY A 113 -22.60 -4.76 -1.77
C GLY A 113 -21.92 -5.55 -0.65
N ALA A 114 -21.05 -6.51 -0.97
CA ALA A 114 -20.28 -7.28 0.01
C ALA A 114 -18.82 -6.81 0.06
N PRO A 115 -18.10 -7.13 1.16
CA PRO A 115 -16.66 -6.94 1.20
C PRO A 115 -15.97 -7.72 0.09
N THR A 116 -15.09 -7.05 -0.66
CA THR A 116 -14.28 -7.67 -1.72
C THR A 116 -12.79 -7.41 -1.49
N LEU A 117 -11.98 -8.47 -1.57
CA LEU A 117 -10.53 -8.37 -1.73
C LEU A 117 -10.18 -8.83 -3.14
N THR A 118 -9.53 -7.96 -3.91
CA THR A 118 -9.04 -8.29 -5.25
C THR A 118 -7.51 -8.33 -5.24
N VAL A 119 -6.92 -9.28 -5.95
CA VAL A 119 -5.48 -9.38 -6.17
C VAL A 119 -5.24 -9.43 -7.67
N LEU A 120 -4.35 -8.58 -8.17
CA LEU A 120 -3.76 -8.72 -9.51
C LEU A 120 -2.32 -9.16 -9.35
N ASP A 121 -1.96 -10.29 -9.96
CA ASP A 121 -0.61 -10.83 -9.96
C ASP A 121 -0.16 -11.04 -11.41
N ASP A 122 0.47 -9.99 -11.97
CA ASP A 122 1.13 -9.95 -13.29
C ASP A 122 2.50 -9.29 -13.17
N PRO A 123 3.43 -9.91 -12.44
CA PRO A 123 4.66 -9.25 -12.00
C PRO A 123 5.59 -8.90 -13.17
N ALA A 124 5.56 -9.69 -14.24
CA ALA A 124 6.32 -9.41 -15.46
C ALA A 124 5.61 -8.41 -16.39
N GLY A 125 4.30 -8.20 -16.22
CA GLY A 125 3.49 -7.35 -17.11
C GLY A 125 3.42 -7.85 -18.55
N VAL A 126 3.95 -9.05 -18.82
CA VAL A 126 4.03 -9.61 -20.17
C VAL A 126 2.69 -10.20 -20.59
N VAL A 127 1.92 -10.73 -19.62
CA VAL A 127 0.69 -11.45 -19.93
C VAL A 127 -0.45 -10.46 -20.19
N TRP A 128 -0.57 -9.40 -19.38
CA TRP A 128 -1.69 -8.46 -19.49
C TRP A 128 -1.30 -7.00 -19.66
N GLY A 129 -0.01 -6.65 -19.61
CA GLY A 129 0.43 -5.26 -19.75
C GLY A 129 0.10 -4.38 -18.55
N GLY A 130 -0.21 -4.97 -17.39
CA GLY A 130 -0.60 -4.27 -16.17
C GLY A 130 -2.12 -4.07 -16.00
N PRO A 131 -2.54 -3.24 -15.01
CA PRO A 131 -3.95 -3.14 -14.62
C PRO A 131 -4.74 -2.25 -15.59
N ALA A 132 -5.65 -2.86 -16.35
CA ALA A 132 -6.57 -2.11 -17.20
C ALA A 132 -7.65 -1.36 -16.39
N ALA A 133 -8.15 -0.22 -16.90
CA ALA A 133 -9.16 0.60 -16.21
C ALA A 133 -10.47 -0.16 -15.84
N PRO A 134 -11.02 -1.06 -16.69
CA PRO A 134 -12.20 -1.85 -16.33
C PRO A 134 -11.95 -2.79 -15.15
N PHE A 135 -10.74 -3.35 -15.04
CA PHE A 135 -10.33 -4.19 -13.92
C PHE A 135 -10.31 -3.38 -12.62
N LEU A 136 -9.63 -2.23 -12.62
CA LEU A 136 -9.53 -1.35 -11.46
C LEU A 136 -10.92 -0.88 -10.97
N THR A 137 -11.81 -0.54 -11.90
CA THR A 137 -13.18 -0.13 -11.60
C THR A 137 -13.97 -1.27 -10.94
N ALA A 138 -13.85 -2.50 -11.44
CA ALA A 138 -14.53 -3.65 -10.89
C ALA A 138 -13.99 -4.04 -9.50
N ALA A 139 -12.67 -3.96 -9.31
CA ALA A 139 -12.04 -4.20 -8.01
C ALA A 139 -12.54 -3.22 -6.92
N GLY A 140 -12.80 -1.97 -7.28
CA GLY A 140 -13.33 -0.93 -6.39
C GLY A 140 -14.84 -1.04 -6.07
N ALA A 141 -15.57 -1.97 -6.67
CA ALA A 141 -17.02 -2.08 -6.52
C ALA A 141 -17.47 -2.69 -5.18
N GLY A 142 -16.56 -3.34 -4.44
CA GLY A 142 -16.82 -3.92 -3.12
C GLY A 142 -17.21 -2.90 -2.05
N ARG A 143 -17.84 -3.37 -0.98
CA ARG A 143 -18.26 -2.55 0.18
C ARG A 143 -17.91 -3.26 1.51
N PRO A 144 -16.73 -3.02 2.10
CA PRO A 144 -15.59 -2.27 1.56
C PRO A 144 -14.83 -3.04 0.45
N ALA A 145 -13.97 -2.34 -0.28
CA ALA A 145 -13.08 -2.91 -1.29
C ALA A 145 -11.61 -2.74 -0.89
N ASP A 146 -10.83 -3.78 -1.11
CA ASP A 146 -9.38 -3.80 -0.98
C ASP A 146 -8.78 -4.40 -2.27
N LEU A 147 -7.67 -3.83 -2.73
CA LEU A 147 -6.98 -4.27 -3.94
C LEU A 147 -5.47 -4.35 -3.68
N LEU A 148 -4.89 -5.54 -3.90
CA LEU A 148 -3.45 -5.76 -3.95
C LEU A 148 -3.01 -5.89 -5.41
N LEU A 149 -2.01 -5.11 -5.82
CA LEU A 149 -1.40 -5.15 -7.14
C LEU A 149 0.02 -5.68 -7.03
N ALA A 150 0.36 -6.65 -7.87
CA ALA A 150 1.69 -7.16 -8.14
C ALA A 150 1.94 -7.02 -9.65
N VAL A 151 2.71 -6.01 -10.04
CA VAL A 151 2.90 -5.56 -11.43
C VAL A 151 4.37 -5.15 -11.66
N PRO A 152 4.83 -4.84 -12.89
CA PRO A 152 6.19 -4.33 -13.07
C PRO A 152 6.45 -3.02 -12.34
N ALA A 153 7.68 -2.79 -11.87
CA ALA A 153 8.06 -1.49 -11.32
C ALA A 153 8.00 -0.38 -12.38
N GLY A 154 7.81 0.86 -11.93
CA GLY A 154 7.57 2.00 -12.82
C GLY A 154 6.18 2.06 -13.44
N ALA A 155 5.35 1.02 -13.28
CA ALA A 155 3.92 1.12 -13.53
C ALA A 155 3.29 2.18 -12.60
N ASP A 156 2.23 2.83 -13.07
CA ASP A 156 1.54 3.89 -12.34
C ASP A 156 0.64 3.35 -11.19
N GLY A 157 1.10 2.34 -10.44
CA GLY A 157 0.29 1.56 -9.51
C GLY A 157 -0.42 2.42 -8.46
N PRO A 158 0.31 3.14 -7.57
CA PRO A 158 -0.31 3.98 -6.56
C PRO A 158 -1.26 5.04 -7.12
N ALA A 159 -0.90 5.73 -8.20
CA ALA A 159 -1.78 6.75 -8.77
C ALA A 159 -2.98 6.13 -9.50
N ALA A 160 -2.83 4.97 -10.13
CA ALA A 160 -3.93 4.21 -10.70
C ALA A 160 -4.93 3.74 -9.63
N LEU A 161 -4.44 3.29 -8.47
CA LEU A 161 -5.28 2.95 -7.33
C LEU A 161 -6.05 4.17 -6.81
N HIS A 162 -5.40 5.32 -6.68
CA HIS A 162 -6.09 6.56 -6.31
C HIS A 162 -7.15 6.97 -7.34
N ARG A 163 -6.85 6.91 -8.65
CA ARG A 163 -7.83 7.19 -9.71
C ARG A 163 -8.97 6.18 -9.74
N ALA A 164 -8.74 4.96 -9.30
CA ALA A 164 -9.76 3.92 -9.14
C ALA A 164 -10.66 4.15 -7.90
N GLY A 165 -10.39 5.18 -7.10
CA GLY A 165 -11.23 5.59 -5.97
C GLY A 165 -10.83 5.00 -4.63
N PHE A 166 -9.65 4.36 -4.51
CA PHE A 166 -9.13 3.94 -3.21
C PHE A 166 -8.59 5.17 -2.44
N PRO A 167 -9.15 5.50 -1.26
CA PRO A 167 -8.73 6.69 -0.52
C PRO A 167 -7.37 6.52 0.17
N LEU A 168 -6.97 5.28 0.45
CA LEU A 168 -5.72 4.95 1.13
C LEU A 168 -4.89 4.03 0.24
N VAL A 169 -3.66 4.45 -0.07
CA VAL A 169 -2.77 3.74 -0.98
C VAL A 169 -1.36 3.69 -0.41
N THR A 170 -0.67 2.56 -0.57
CA THR A 170 0.75 2.40 -0.28
C THR A 170 1.37 1.46 -1.29
N GLY A 171 2.69 1.55 -1.52
CA GLY A 171 3.39 0.61 -2.39
C GLY A 171 4.88 0.53 -2.14
N VAL A 172 5.47 -0.59 -2.54
CA VAL A 172 6.89 -0.91 -2.45
C VAL A 172 7.36 -1.61 -3.71
N GLU A 173 8.63 -1.43 -4.03
CA GLU A 173 9.31 -2.14 -5.09
C GLU A 173 10.17 -3.25 -4.52
N ILE A 174 10.30 -4.33 -5.30
CA ILE A 174 11.14 -5.48 -4.98
C ILE A 174 12.00 -5.77 -6.19
N SER A 175 13.31 -5.96 -5.97
CA SER A 175 14.21 -6.51 -6.98
C SER A 175 14.42 -7.99 -6.65
N PRO A 176 14.09 -8.93 -7.55
CA PRO A 176 14.42 -10.35 -7.34
C PRO A 176 15.94 -10.58 -7.22
N ALA A 177 16.72 -9.79 -7.96
CA ALA A 177 18.18 -9.68 -7.95
C ALA A 177 18.61 -8.29 -8.46
N ASP A 178 19.88 -7.93 -8.33
CA ASP A 178 20.43 -6.63 -8.77
C ASP A 178 20.25 -6.39 -10.28
N ASP A 179 20.29 -7.46 -11.08
CA ASP A 179 20.19 -7.41 -12.55
C ASP A 179 18.78 -7.73 -13.10
N GLU A 180 17.80 -7.98 -12.22
CA GLU A 180 16.44 -8.30 -12.63
C GLU A 180 15.50 -7.09 -12.53
N PRO A 181 14.51 -6.97 -13.44
CA PRO A 181 13.56 -5.87 -13.40
C PRO A 181 12.79 -5.88 -12.08
N ALA A 182 12.78 -4.72 -11.42
CA ALA A 182 12.01 -4.55 -10.20
C ALA A 182 10.51 -4.74 -10.48
N ARG A 183 9.79 -5.17 -9.44
CA ARG A 183 8.33 -5.37 -9.45
C ARG A 183 7.72 -4.47 -8.38
N LEU A 184 6.51 -3.98 -8.61
CA LEU A 184 5.76 -3.11 -7.72
C LEU A 184 4.66 -3.90 -7.02
N LEU A 185 4.65 -3.82 -5.70
CA LEU A 185 3.57 -4.29 -4.82
C LEU A 185 2.83 -3.07 -4.27
N ALA A 186 1.54 -2.93 -4.56
CA ALA A 186 0.74 -1.81 -4.09
C ALA A 186 -0.59 -2.26 -3.48
N LEU A 187 -1.01 -1.61 -2.40
CA LEU A 187 -2.27 -1.83 -1.72
C LEU A 187 -3.14 -0.58 -1.85
N GLY A 188 -4.38 -0.75 -2.32
CA GLY A 188 -5.45 0.23 -2.24
C GLY A 188 -6.54 -0.27 -1.29
N THR A 189 -6.99 0.58 -0.36
CA THR A 189 -8.00 0.20 0.64
C THR A 189 -8.84 1.40 1.09
N GLY A 190 -10.03 1.12 1.63
CA GLY A 190 -10.85 2.08 2.37
C GLY A 190 -10.69 2.02 3.90
N SER A 191 -9.77 1.19 4.41
CA SER A 191 -9.67 0.86 5.83
C SER A 191 -8.29 1.22 6.40
N ASP A 192 -8.25 2.17 7.36
CA ASP A 192 -7.03 2.54 8.09
C ASP A 192 -6.35 1.29 8.70
N ARG A 193 -7.14 0.35 9.23
CA ARG A 193 -6.63 -0.92 9.79
C ARG A 193 -5.95 -1.79 8.73
N ASN A 194 -6.52 -1.88 7.53
CA ASN A 194 -5.95 -2.72 6.48
C ASN A 194 -4.70 -2.07 5.88
N LEU A 195 -4.66 -0.73 5.82
CA LEU A 195 -3.46 0.01 5.44
C LEU A 195 -2.34 -0.18 6.48
N GLU A 196 -2.66 -0.08 7.77
CA GLU A 196 -1.71 -0.28 8.86
C GLU A 196 -1.13 -1.69 8.85
N ALA A 197 -1.99 -2.71 8.72
CA ALA A 197 -1.56 -4.10 8.62
C ALA A 197 -0.72 -4.37 7.36
N GLY A 198 -1.12 -3.81 6.22
CA GLY A 198 -0.37 -3.94 4.97
C GLY A 198 1.03 -3.34 5.08
N LYS A 199 1.15 -2.15 5.67
CA LYS A 199 2.46 -1.54 5.94
C LYS A 199 3.26 -2.34 6.96
N GLU A 200 2.67 -2.77 8.06
CA GLU A 200 3.39 -3.61 9.02
C GLU A 200 3.92 -4.88 8.35
N ALA A 201 3.09 -5.56 7.55
CA ALA A 201 3.51 -6.73 6.80
C ALA A 201 4.67 -6.41 5.83
N ILE A 202 4.59 -5.30 5.11
CA ILE A 202 5.66 -4.81 4.21
C ILE A 202 6.97 -4.59 4.98
N TRP A 203 6.93 -3.90 6.13
CA TRP A 203 8.16 -3.62 6.89
C TRP A 203 8.73 -4.89 7.54
N GLN A 204 7.88 -5.80 8.02
CA GLN A 204 8.30 -7.08 8.61
C GLN A 204 8.90 -8.04 7.58
N VAL A 205 8.29 -8.15 6.40
CA VAL A 205 8.81 -9.00 5.32
C VAL A 205 9.98 -8.31 4.61
N GLY A 206 9.94 -7.00 4.52
CA GLY A 206 10.76 -6.23 3.60
C GLY A 206 12.21 -6.07 3.99
N ALA A 207 12.50 -5.91 5.28
CA ALA A 207 13.87 -5.78 5.75
C ALA A 207 14.71 -7.04 5.48
N THR A 208 14.08 -8.22 5.53
CA THR A 208 14.76 -9.50 5.26
C THR A 208 14.79 -9.82 3.77
N ALA A 209 13.84 -9.31 3.00
CA ALA A 209 13.68 -9.61 1.57
C ALA A 209 14.28 -8.56 0.62
N GLY A 210 15.01 -7.56 1.13
CA GLY A 210 15.61 -6.51 0.30
C GLY A 210 14.58 -5.63 -0.42
N LEU A 211 13.41 -5.44 0.18
CA LEU A 211 12.38 -4.57 -0.39
C LEU A 211 12.82 -3.10 -0.34
N ARG A 212 12.38 -2.32 -1.32
CA ARG A 212 12.57 -0.87 -1.39
C ARG A 212 11.23 -0.16 -1.37
N TYR A 213 11.11 0.94 -0.66
CA TYR A 213 9.93 1.81 -0.73
C TYR A 213 10.25 3.04 -1.57
N ARG A 214 9.25 3.55 -2.30
CA ARG A 214 9.35 4.90 -2.87
C ARG A 214 8.96 5.89 -1.81
N ASP A 215 9.86 6.82 -1.54
CA ASP A 215 9.58 7.92 -0.63
C ASP A 215 8.75 9.01 -1.32
N LEU A 216 8.42 10.07 -0.58
CA LEU A 216 7.60 11.19 -1.07
C LEU A 216 8.28 11.99 -2.18
N ASP A 217 9.62 11.95 -2.25
CA ASP A 217 10.40 12.50 -3.37
C ASP A 217 10.48 11.55 -4.58
N GLY A 218 9.84 10.38 -4.50
CA GLY A 218 9.86 9.34 -5.54
C GLY A 218 11.15 8.53 -5.60
N VAL A 219 12.16 8.84 -4.76
CA VAL A 219 13.44 8.13 -4.76
C VAL A 219 13.28 6.79 -4.01
N PRO A 220 13.64 5.65 -4.64
CA PRO A 220 13.64 4.35 -3.98
C PRO A 220 14.65 4.30 -2.83
N ARG A 221 14.24 3.71 -1.71
CA ARG A 221 15.07 3.53 -0.51
C ARG A 221 14.88 2.14 0.08
N ASP A 222 15.95 1.57 0.63
CA ASP A 222 15.90 0.25 1.24
C ASP A 222 15.03 0.23 2.50
N LEU A 223 14.22 -0.81 2.64
CA LEU A 223 13.52 -1.09 3.88
C LEU A 223 14.50 -1.71 4.88
N THR A 224 14.55 -1.12 6.07
CA THR A 224 15.36 -1.61 7.18
C THR A 224 14.45 -1.92 8.37
N ALA A 225 14.93 -2.74 9.32
CA ALA A 225 14.15 -3.05 10.52
C ALA A 225 13.82 -1.79 11.36
N ALA A 226 14.68 -0.77 11.29
CA ALA A 226 14.54 0.50 11.99
C ALA A 226 14.62 1.66 10.98
N PRO A 227 13.48 2.27 10.61
CA PRO A 227 13.46 3.38 9.66
C PRO A 227 14.32 4.55 10.12
N ASP A 228 14.78 5.33 9.13
CA ASP A 228 15.42 6.63 9.33
C ASP A 228 14.46 7.59 10.06
N ALA A 229 14.76 7.82 11.33
CA ALA A 229 13.93 8.62 12.21
C ALA A 229 14.13 10.12 11.98
N ASP A 230 15.26 10.54 11.44
CA ASP A 230 15.53 11.95 11.12
C ASP A 230 14.68 12.38 9.92
N ARG A 231 14.58 11.50 8.91
CA ARG A 231 13.73 11.73 7.74
C ARG A 231 12.25 11.78 8.12
N LEU A 232 11.78 10.82 8.91
CA LEU A 232 10.41 10.87 9.44
C LEU A 232 10.20 12.11 10.32
N GLY A 233 11.20 12.51 11.10
CA GLY A 233 11.18 13.72 11.91
C GLY A 233 10.98 14.98 11.08
N ALA A 234 11.72 15.11 9.96
CA ALA A 234 11.57 16.24 9.04
C ALA A 234 10.16 16.31 8.43
N LEU A 235 9.55 15.17 8.07
CA LEU A 235 8.18 15.10 7.57
C LEU A 235 7.16 15.54 8.63
N LEU A 236 7.33 15.10 9.89
CA LEU A 236 6.46 15.49 10.99
C LEU A 236 6.56 16.99 11.32
N VAL A 237 7.76 17.56 11.28
CA VAL A 237 7.97 19.01 11.46
C VAL A 237 7.33 19.80 10.33
N ALA A 238 7.45 19.34 9.08
CA ALA A 238 6.79 19.97 7.94
C ALA A 238 5.26 19.95 8.11
N GLU A 239 4.70 18.82 8.56
CA GLU A 239 3.26 18.70 8.85
C GLU A 239 2.80 19.65 9.95
N LEU A 240 3.52 19.70 11.07
CA LEU A 240 3.22 20.60 12.20
C LEU A 240 3.34 22.07 11.81
N THR A 241 4.30 22.40 10.95
CA THR A 241 4.47 23.76 10.42
C THR A 241 3.30 24.15 9.52
N ARG A 242 2.84 23.23 8.67
CA ARG A 242 1.74 23.44 7.72
C ARG A 242 0.37 23.51 8.40
N SER A 243 0.13 22.64 9.37
CA SER A 243 -1.19 22.42 9.97
C SER A 243 -1.36 23.02 11.37
N GLY A 244 -0.27 23.49 12.01
CA GLY A 244 -0.27 23.89 13.41
C GLY A 244 -0.16 22.69 14.37
N PRO A 245 -0.42 22.92 15.68
CA PRO A 245 -0.36 21.87 16.68
C PRO A 245 -1.31 20.71 16.38
N ARG A 246 -0.86 19.48 16.66
CA ARG A 246 -1.59 18.23 16.38
C ARG A 246 -1.40 17.26 17.54
N THR A 247 -2.40 16.44 17.80
CA THR A 247 -2.26 15.33 18.75
C THR A 247 -1.34 14.24 18.20
N VAL A 248 -0.73 13.43 19.08
CA VAL A 248 0.04 12.24 18.67
C VAL A 248 -0.81 11.30 17.82
N THR A 249 -2.11 11.15 18.09
CA THR A 249 -3.02 10.34 17.27
C THR A 249 -3.14 10.87 15.84
N GLU A 250 -3.30 12.18 15.67
CA GLU A 250 -3.37 12.80 14.35
C GLU A 250 -2.05 12.66 13.59
N LEU A 251 -0.90 12.81 14.27
CA LEU A 251 0.41 12.63 13.67
C LEU A 251 0.66 11.17 13.27
N ARG A 252 0.30 10.20 14.11
CA ARG A 252 0.35 8.77 13.75
C ARG A 252 -0.50 8.45 12.52
N ARG A 253 -1.69 9.04 12.45
CA ARG A 253 -2.57 8.91 11.28
C ARG A 253 -1.94 9.56 10.05
N HIS A 254 -1.37 10.76 10.16
CA HIS A 254 -0.66 11.41 9.07
C HIS A 254 0.49 10.54 8.55
N VAL A 255 1.31 9.99 9.44
CA VAL A 255 2.39 9.06 9.08
C VAL A 255 1.84 7.84 8.33
N LEU A 256 0.76 7.26 8.85
CA LEU A 256 0.10 6.12 8.23
C LEU A 256 -0.43 6.43 6.83
N THR A 257 -1.06 7.58 6.61
CA THR A 257 -1.80 7.84 5.35
C THR A 257 -1.04 8.67 4.32
N ALA A 258 -0.03 9.44 4.74
CA ALA A 258 0.64 10.43 3.89
C ALA A 258 2.14 10.19 3.70
N THR A 259 2.69 9.15 4.34
CA THR A 259 4.13 8.80 4.26
C THR A 259 4.27 7.31 3.96
N PRO A 260 5.45 6.78 3.57
CA PRO A 260 5.66 5.33 3.45
C PRO A 260 5.84 4.61 4.80
N TYR A 261 6.01 5.34 5.90
CA TYR A 261 6.30 4.80 7.22
C TYR A 261 5.05 4.25 7.92
N ARG A 262 5.25 3.54 9.03
CA ARG A 262 4.18 2.97 9.86
C ARG A 262 3.75 3.96 10.95
N ALA A 263 2.52 3.83 11.42
CA ALA A 263 2.02 4.62 12.54
C ALA A 263 2.86 4.44 13.82
N THR A 264 3.48 3.27 13.99
CA THR A 264 4.35 2.93 15.14
C THR A 264 5.68 3.67 15.11
N ASP A 265 6.20 4.01 13.93
CA ASP A 265 7.47 4.71 13.76
C ASP A 265 7.37 6.17 14.23
N ALA A 266 6.17 6.76 14.19
CA ALA A 266 5.91 8.15 14.58
C ALA A 266 6.34 8.44 16.02
N VAL A 267 6.08 7.54 16.96
CA VAL A 267 6.40 7.78 18.39
C VAL A 267 7.92 7.89 18.58
N ARG A 268 8.70 7.03 17.92
CA ARG A 268 10.17 7.09 17.99
C ARG A 268 10.70 8.40 17.42
N ALA A 269 10.21 8.82 16.26
CA ALA A 269 10.61 10.10 15.66
C ALA A 269 10.21 11.29 16.53
N LEU A 270 9.00 11.29 17.12
CA LEU A 270 8.54 12.35 18.03
C LEU A 270 9.40 12.45 19.29
N THR A 271 9.79 11.32 19.89
CA THR A 271 10.71 11.33 21.04
C THR A 271 12.03 12.01 20.68
N LEU A 272 12.64 11.66 19.53
CA LEU A 272 13.90 12.29 19.10
C LEU A 272 13.74 13.79 18.83
N LEU A 273 12.61 14.22 18.25
CA LEU A 273 12.32 15.63 18.02
C LEU A 273 12.12 16.41 19.34
N LEU A 274 11.51 15.79 20.35
CA LEU A 274 11.32 16.37 21.69
C LEU A 274 12.65 16.47 22.42
N ASP A 275 13.46 15.42 22.39
CA ASP A 275 14.79 15.39 23.00
C ASP A 275 15.72 16.45 22.38
N ALA A 276 15.59 16.70 21.07
CA ALA A 276 16.30 17.75 20.35
C ALA A 276 15.72 19.17 20.55
N GLY A 277 14.54 19.31 21.18
CA GLY A 277 13.85 20.59 21.34
C GLY A 277 13.27 21.19 20.04
N THR A 278 13.19 20.40 18.97
CA THR A 278 12.67 20.81 17.65
C THR A 278 11.14 20.97 17.67
N VAL A 279 10.47 20.26 18.57
CA VAL A 279 9.04 20.36 18.87
C VAL A 279 8.84 20.42 20.37
N THR A 280 7.68 20.90 20.82
CA THR A 280 7.27 20.87 22.23
C THR A 280 5.95 20.11 22.37
N ARG A 281 5.58 19.77 23.62
CA ARG A 281 4.35 19.02 23.89
C ARG A 281 3.52 19.58 25.04
N GLU A 282 2.23 19.26 25.02
CA GLU A 282 1.29 19.51 26.10
C GLU A 282 0.47 18.24 26.41
N PRO A 283 0.46 17.73 27.66
CA PRO A 283 1.26 18.17 28.81
C PRO A 283 2.78 17.99 28.63
N ALA A 284 3.58 18.75 29.38
CA ALA A 284 5.05 18.73 29.29
C ALA A 284 5.67 17.40 29.74
N ASP A 285 5.01 16.68 30.67
CA ASP A 285 5.48 15.46 31.29
C ASP A 285 4.55 14.26 31.02
N GLY A 286 5.07 13.05 31.26
CA GLY A 286 4.31 11.79 31.11
C GLY A 286 4.58 11.04 29.81
N ARG A 287 3.79 9.98 29.55
CA ARG A 287 3.89 9.17 28.34
C ARG A 287 3.32 9.93 27.14
N LEU A 288 3.85 9.67 25.93
CA LEU A 288 3.27 10.15 24.68
C LEU A 288 1.96 9.39 24.36
N GLY A 289 0.92 9.73 25.11
CA GLY A 289 -0.45 9.29 24.87
C GLY A 289 -1.02 9.88 23.58
N GLY A 290 -2.14 9.32 23.13
CA GLY A 290 -2.74 9.71 21.85
C GLY A 290 -3.30 11.13 21.81
N ASP A 291 -3.65 11.69 22.96
CA ASP A 291 -4.23 13.01 23.19
C ASP A 291 -3.18 14.11 23.42
N VAL A 292 -1.92 13.73 23.66
CA VAL A 292 -0.81 14.68 23.83
C VAL A 292 -0.68 15.56 22.59
N LEU A 293 -0.75 16.88 22.79
CA LEU A 293 -0.59 17.86 21.72
C LEU A 293 0.90 18.10 21.46
N ILE A 294 1.30 18.14 20.20
CA ILE A 294 2.65 18.45 19.76
C ILE A 294 2.61 19.79 19.00
N HIS A 295 3.52 20.69 19.34
CA HIS A 295 3.64 22.01 18.74
C HIS A 295 4.98 22.13 17.99
N PRO A 296 5.01 22.85 16.86
CA PRO A 296 6.28 23.28 16.28
C PRO A 296 6.98 24.22 17.28
N ALA A 297 8.31 24.09 17.43
CA ALA A 297 9.05 25.04 18.25
C ALA A 297 8.90 26.48 17.71
N ALA A 298 8.87 27.47 18.61
CA ALA A 298 8.65 28.88 18.28
C ALA A 298 9.68 29.46 17.28
N GLY A 299 10.86 28.83 17.15
CA GLY A 299 11.88 29.19 16.16
C GLY A 299 11.56 28.80 14.72
N SER A 300 10.71 27.80 14.49
CA SER A 300 10.44 27.24 13.15
C SER A 300 9.46 28.09 12.33
N ARG A 301 8.63 28.93 12.98
CA ARG A 301 7.68 29.85 12.30
C ARG A 301 8.38 31.02 11.61
N ARG A 302 9.43 31.59 12.22
CA ARG A 302 10.14 32.77 11.68
C ARG A 302 10.90 32.48 10.38
N ALA A 303 11.34 31.24 10.17
CA ALA A 303 12.04 30.83 8.94
C ALA A 303 11.10 30.70 7.72
N ALA A 304 9.81 30.41 7.94
CA ALA A 304 8.83 30.30 6.85
C ALA A 304 8.27 31.68 6.41
N GLU A 305 8.20 32.65 7.33
CA GLU A 305 7.70 34.01 7.07
C GLU A 305 8.77 34.96 6.49
N SER A 306 10.04 34.54 6.41
CA SER A 306 11.16 35.39 6.00
C SER A 306 11.64 35.18 4.54
N ARG A 307 10.84 34.59 3.65
CA ARG A 307 11.13 34.67 2.20
C ARG A 307 10.87 36.09 1.69
N PRO A 308 11.89 36.86 1.26
CA PRO A 308 11.66 38.17 0.71
C PRO A 308 11.15 38.06 -0.73
N THR A 309 10.01 38.68 -1.01
CA THR A 309 9.62 39.14 -2.35
C THR A 309 10.67 40.14 -2.82
N GLY A 310 11.68 39.63 -3.53
CA GLY A 310 12.70 40.43 -4.19
C GLY A 310 12.12 41.14 -5.40
N GLU A 311 12.08 42.46 -5.30
CA GLU A 311 11.61 43.42 -6.28
C GLU A 311 12.30 43.32 -7.63
N SER A 312 11.48 43.46 -8.67
CA SER A 312 11.89 43.74 -10.03
C SER A 312 12.48 45.15 -10.10
N SER A 313 13.78 45.25 -10.40
CA SER A 313 14.39 46.47 -10.90
C SER A 313 15.57 46.11 -11.78
N VAL A 314 15.37 46.15 -13.10
CA VAL A 314 16.47 46.37 -14.05
C VAL A 314 16.05 47.52 -14.95
N ALA A 315 16.52 48.70 -14.57
CA ALA A 315 16.52 49.90 -15.37
C ALA A 315 17.36 49.70 -16.63
N GLY A 316 16.85 50.24 -17.74
CA GLY A 316 17.58 50.31 -19.01
C GLY A 316 18.80 51.22 -18.93
N SER A 317 19.82 50.86 -19.69
CA SER A 317 20.86 51.79 -20.11
C SER A 317 21.08 51.61 -21.61
N ALA A 318 20.76 52.66 -22.35
CA ALA A 318 21.01 52.82 -23.77
C ALA A 318 22.23 53.74 -23.99
N GLY A 319 22.94 53.49 -25.09
CA GLY A 319 24.00 54.35 -25.65
C GLY A 319 25.41 53.79 -25.41
N GLY A 320 26.30 53.61 -26.38
CA GLY A 320 26.35 54.02 -27.78
C GLY A 320 27.81 54.36 -28.17
N ALA A 321 28.12 54.28 -29.48
CA ALA A 321 29.39 54.62 -30.17
C ALA A 321 30.47 53.51 -30.20
N ARG A 322 30.86 52.94 -31.35
CA ARG A 322 31.47 53.43 -32.63
C ARG A 322 33.02 53.41 -32.59
N SER A 323 33.58 53.03 -33.75
CA SER A 323 34.99 53.06 -34.21
C SER A 323 35.89 51.91 -33.73
N ASP A 324 36.74 51.28 -34.54
CA ASP A 324 37.33 51.66 -35.85
C ASP A 324 37.84 50.42 -36.63
N ALA A 325 38.01 50.65 -37.94
CA ALA A 325 38.97 50.06 -38.90
C ALA A 325 38.86 48.58 -39.30
#